data_AF-A0A292YB34-F1
#
_entry.id   AF-A0A292YB34-F1
#
_cell.length_a   1.000
_cell.length_b   1.000
_cell.length_c   1.000
_cell.angle_alpha   90.00
_cell.angle_beta   90.00
_cell.angle_gamma   90.00
#
_symmetry.space_group_name_H-M   'P 1'
#
loop_
_entity.id
_entity.type
_entity.pdbx_description
1 polymer ?
#
loop_
_entity_poly.entity_id
_entity_poly.type
_entity_poly.pdbx_seq_one_letter_code
_entity_poly.pdbx_strand_id
1 'polypeptide(L)' 'MEDFEKKLKEAKELLEKLNDPEITLFQAMEYYKKGVKLLEEASKMIEEAKLQFKELTK' A
#
# COMPACT_ATOMS: atom_id res chain seq x y z
N MET A 1 -9.79 -2.35 10.11
CA MET A 1 -9.44 -0.98 9.66
C MET A 1 -7.99 -0.64 9.98
N GLU A 2 -7.47 -0.96 11.17
CA GLU A 2 -6.05 -0.74 11.52
C GLU A 2 -5.05 -1.36 10.52
N ASP A 3 -5.35 -2.54 9.98
CA ASP A 3 -4.46 -3.21 9.01
C ASP A 3 -4.36 -2.46 7.67
N PHE A 4 -5.46 -1.85 7.21
CA PHE A 4 -5.47 -1.02 6.00
C PHE A 4 -4.65 0.27 6.21
N GLU A 5 -4.91 0.97 7.31
CA GLU A 5 -4.19 2.21 7.63
C GLU A 5 -2.69 1.96 7.82
N LYS A 6 -2.34 0.84 8.45
CA LYS A 6 -0.96 0.41 8.63
C LYS A 6 -0.28 0.13 7.29
N LYS A 7 -0.92 -0.65 6.39
CA LYS A 7 -0.38 -0.91 5.04
C LYS A 7 -0.21 0.36 4.23
N LEU A 8 -1.19 1.27 4.30
CA LEU A 8 -1.12 2.55 3.61
C LEU A 8 0.02 3.43 4.14
N LYS A 9 0.22 3.45 5.46
CA LYS A 9 1.32 4.17 6.10
C LYS A 9 2.69 3.58 5.73
N GLU A 10 2.85 2.27 5.84
CA GLU A 10 4.09 1.58 5.45
C GLU A 10 4.41 1.79 3.96
N ALA A 11 3.40 1.75 3.08
CA ALA A 11 3.58 2.04 1.67
C ALA A 11 4.11 3.46 1.43
N LYS A 12 3.53 4.46 2.10
CA LYS A 12 3.97 5.85 2.00
C LYS A 12 5.41 6.02 2.50
N GLU A 13 5.74 5.45 3.65
CA GLU A 13 7.09 5.51 4.21
C GLU A 13 8.13 4.85 3.28
N LEU A 14 7.78 3.75 2.61
CA LEU A 14 8.66 3.10 1.63
C LEU A 14 8.86 3.95 0.37
N LEU A 15 7.79 4.60 -0.12
CA LEU A 15 7.88 5.48 -1.29
C LEU A 15 8.61 6.79 -0.97
N GLU A 16 8.50 7.31 0.25
CA GLU A 16 9.25 8.48 0.69
C GLU A 16 10.76 8.24 0.70
N LYS A 17 11.21 7.01 1.01
CA LYS A 17 12.63 6.62 0.92
C LYS A 17 13.19 6.71 -0.50
N LEU A 18 12.36 6.72 -1.53
CA LEU A 18 12.81 6.92 -2.91
C LEU A 18 13.33 8.34 -3.17
N ASN A 19 12.99 9.30 -2.30
CA ASN A 19 13.50 10.67 -2.37
C ASN A 19 14.87 10.84 -1.71
N ASP A 20 15.38 9.80 -1.06
CA ASP A 20 16.69 9.84 -0.41
C ASP A 20 17.79 9.89 -1.51
N PRO A 21 18.61 10.95 -1.57
CA PRO A 21 19.67 11.06 -2.57
C PRO A 21 20.80 10.04 -2.40
N GLU A 22 20.91 9.38 -1.24
CA GLU A 22 21.90 8.33 -0.98
C GLU A 22 21.40 6.92 -1.32
N ILE A 23 20.15 6.79 -1.78
CA ILE A 23 19.57 5.48 -2.11
C ILE A 23 20.25 4.85 -3.33
N THR A 24 20.60 3.57 -3.20
CA THR A 24 21.08 2.80 -4.36
C THR A 24 19.91 2.42 -5.27
N LEU A 25 20.17 2.27 -6.58
CA LEU A 25 19.15 1.83 -7.55
C LEU A 25 18.48 0.50 -7.13
N PHE A 26 19.24 -0.42 -6.56
CA PHE A 26 18.72 -1.69 -6.06
C PHE A 26 17.74 -1.49 -4.90
N GLN A 27 18.10 -0.67 -3.90
CA GLN A 27 17.21 -0.34 -2.80
C GLN A 27 15.96 0.42 -3.27
N ALA A 28 16.11 1.34 -4.22
CA ALA A 28 14.99 2.07 -4.81
C ALA A 28 14.00 1.12 -5.49
N MET A 29 14.49 0.14 -6.26
CA MET A 29 13.64 -0.90 -6.86
C MET A 29 12.95 -1.77 -5.80
N GLU A 30 13.65 -2.16 -4.74
CA GLU A 30 13.07 -2.95 -3.65
C GLU A 30 11.98 -2.19 -2.89
N TYR A 31 12.22 -0.93 -2.52
CA TYR A 31 11.23 -0.10 -1.84
C TYR A 31 10.04 0.23 -2.71
N TYR A 32 10.26 0.52 -4.00
CA TYR A 32 9.18 0.73 -4.96
C TYR A 32 8.29 -0.51 -5.06
N LYS A 33 8.87 -1.69 -5.30
CA LYS A 33 8.10 -2.95 -5.39
C LYS A 33 7.30 -3.23 -4.13
N LYS A 34 7.91 -3.05 -2.95
CA LYS A 34 7.23 -3.27 -1.67
C LYS A 34 6.12 -2.25 -1.42
N GLY A 35 6.38 -0.97 -1.69
CA GLY A 35 5.40 0.11 -1.56
C GLY A 35 4.18 -0.11 -2.46
N VAL A 36 4.41 -0.40 -3.74
CA VAL A 36 3.32 -0.70 -4.70
C VAL A 36 2.52 -1.92 -4.26
N LYS A 37 3.17 -3.00 -3.82
CA LYS A 37 2.47 -4.20 -3.36
C LYS A 37 1.56 -3.91 -2.14
N LEU A 38 2.03 -3.11 -1.19
CA LEU A 38 1.22 -2.71 -0.03
C LEU A 38 0.02 -1.86 -0.45
N LEU A 39 0.17 -0.97 -1.43
CA LEU A 39 -0.95 -0.20 -2.00
C LEU A 39 -1.97 -1.08 -2.71
N GLU A 40 -1.53 -2.10 -3.44
CA GLU A 40 -2.42 -3.08 -4.07
C GLU A 40 -3.22 -3.87 -3.03
N GLU A 41 -2.55 -4.35 -1.97
CA GLU A 41 -3.21 -5.07 -0.87
C GLU A 41 -4.25 -4.18 -0.17
N ALA A 42 -3.88 -2.93 0.15
CA ALA A 42 -4.78 -1.96 0.73
C ALA A 42 -6.00 -1.67 -0.18
N SER A 43 -5.77 -1.58 -1.50
CA SER A 43 -6.84 -1.35 -2.48
C SER A 43 -7.83 -2.53 -2.54
N LYS A 44 -7.33 -3.77 -2.52
CA LYS A 44 -8.16 -4.98 -2.46
C LYS A 44 -9.05 -5.00 -1.23
N MET A 45 -8.52 -4.63 -0.07
CA MET A 45 -9.32 -4.56 1.16
C MET A 45 -10.50 -3.58 1.04
N ILE A 46 -10.31 -2.44 0.36
CA ILE A 46 -11.40 -1.49 0.08
C ILE A 46 -12.41 -2.10 -0.89
N GLU A 47 -11.95 -2.76 -1.96
CA GLU A 47 -12.85 -3.39 -2.93
C GLU A 47 -13.70 -4.48 -2.30
N GLU A 48 -13.11 -5.34 -1.46
CA GLU A 48 -13.81 -6.37 -0.70
C GLU A 48 -14.83 -5.76 0.26
N ALA A 49 -14.45 -4.71 1.00
CA ALA A 49 -15.37 -4.00 1.89
C ALA A 49 -16.55 -3.36 1.13
N LYS A 50 -16.30 -2.77 -0.04
CA LYS A 50 -17.36 -2.23 -0.92
C LYS A 50 -18.29 -3.33 -1.43
N LEU A 51 -17.75 -4.50 -1.78
CA LEU A 51 -18.54 -5.64 -2.24
C LEU A 51 -19.45 -6.17 -1.13
N GLN A 52 -18.89 -6.39 0.06
CA GLN A 52 -19.66 -6.83 1.25
C GLN A 52 -20.76 -5.83 1.60
N PHE A 53 -20.46 -4.53 1.58
CA PHE A 53 -21.46 -3.49 1.82
C PHE A 53 -22.60 -3.56 0.80
N LYS A 54 -22.27 -3.70 -0.49
CA LYS A 54 -23.25 -3.82 -1.57
C LYS A 54 -24.16 -5.04 -1.39
N GLU A 55 -23.60 -6.18 -0.96
CA GLU A 55 -24.38 -7.39 -0.67
C GLU A 55 -25.32 -7.23 0.53
N LEU A 56 -24.90 -6.52 1.57
CA LEU A 56 -25.73 -6.24 2.76
C LEU A 56 -26.87 -5.25 2.49
N THR A 57 -26.70 -4.33 1.54
CA THR A 57 -27.73 -3.37 1.13
C THR A 57 -28.67 -3.87 0.03
N LYS A 58 -28.53 -5.12 -0.40
CA LYS A 58 -29.35 -5.75 -1.44
C LYS A 58 -30.51 -6.53 -0.82
#